data_AF-A0A933ZFJ3-F1
#
_entry.id   AF-A0A933ZFJ3-F1
#
_cell.length_a   1.000
_cell.length_b   1.000
_cell.length_c   1.000
_cell.angle_alpha   90.00
_cell.angle_beta   90.00
_cell.angle_gamma   90.00
#
_symmetry.space_group_name_H-M   'P 1'
#
loop_
_entity.id
_entity.type
_entity.pdbx_description
1 polymer ?
#
loop_
_entity_poly.entity_id
_entity_poly.type
_entity_poly.pdbx_seq_one_letter_code
_entity_poly.pdbx_strand_id
1 'polypeptide(L)'
;MLLPWLKAFVLTLAIEIPIASMVLRPKAVGRARLVLLLAFANLATHPVVWFVFPMLPVDRYLAAASSALPFAVIRYAAFVLSELFAFAAEALFFALVFQGTSVRRALAASFAANATSLGIGLLLYRYLSSWLMS
;
A
#
# COMPACT_ATOMS: atom_id res chain seq x y z
N MET A 1 -16.30 0.10 9.55
CA MET A 1 -14.89 0.43 9.23
C MET A 1 -13.99 -0.79 9.29
N LEU A 2 -13.98 -1.57 10.37
CA LEU A 2 -13.09 -2.74 10.48
C LEU A 2 -13.36 -3.83 9.43
N LEU A 3 -14.62 -4.17 9.17
CA LEU A 3 -14.96 -5.22 8.18
C LEU A 3 -14.61 -4.81 6.73
N PRO A 4 -14.95 -3.60 6.23
CA PRO A 4 -14.47 -3.10 4.95
C PRO A 4 -12.94 -3.11 4.83
N TRP A 5 -12.25 -2.66 5.89
CA TRP A 5 -10.79 -2.70 5.94
C TRP A 5 -10.24 -4.13 5.82
N LEU A 6 -10.84 -5.08 6.55
CA LEU A 6 -10.39 -6.48 6.50
C LEU A 6 -10.61 -7.10 5.12
N LYS A 7 -11.76 -6.83 4.47
CA LYS A 7 -12.03 -7.26 3.09
C LYS A 7 -11.00 -6.69 2.13
N ALA A 8 -10.72 -5.40 2.21
CA ALA A 8 -9.71 -4.73 1.39
C ALA A 8 -8.31 -5.32 1.66
N PHE A 9 -7.94 -5.51 2.93
CA PHE A 9 -6.66 -6.07 3.31
C PHE A 9 -6.44 -7.49 2.77
N VAL A 10 -7.44 -8.37 2.89
CA VAL A 10 -7.37 -9.72 2.33
C VAL A 10 -7.20 -9.68 0.80
N LEU A 11 -7.91 -8.78 0.13
CA LEU A 11 -7.75 -8.58 -1.31
C LEU A 11 -6.34 -8.09 -1.67
N THR A 12 -5.80 -7.12 -0.91
CA THR A 12 -4.43 -6.63 -1.07
C THR A 12 -3.43 -7.77 -0.93
N LEU A 13 -3.53 -8.60 0.12
CA LEU A 13 -2.66 -9.76 0.29
C LEU A 13 -2.76 -10.75 -0.88
N ALA A 14 -3.97 -11.00 -1.38
CA ALA A 14 -4.21 -11.91 -2.51
C ALA A 14 -3.55 -11.42 -3.82
N ILE A 15 -3.39 -10.11 -3.99
CA ILE A 15 -2.78 -9.49 -5.18
C ILE A 15 -1.27 -9.33 -4.99
N GLU A 16 -0.87 -8.72 -3.88
CA GLU A 16 0.51 -8.25 -3.69
C GLU A 16 1.48 -9.38 -3.39
N ILE A 17 1.07 -10.40 -2.62
CA ILE A 17 1.96 -11.51 -2.27
C ILE A 17 2.44 -12.25 -3.53
N PRO A 18 1.57 -12.67 -4.48
CA PRO A 18 2.02 -13.27 -5.72
C PRO A 18 2.98 -12.37 -6.52
N ILE A 19 2.63 -11.09 -6.68
CA ILE A 19 3.42 -10.13 -7.47
C ILE A 19 4.80 -9.93 -6.85
N ALA A 20 4.86 -9.57 -5.56
CA ALA A 20 6.10 -9.34 -4.85
C ALA A 20 6.97 -10.61 -4.84
N SER A 21 6.37 -11.80 -4.65
CA SER A 21 7.08 -13.08 -4.70
C SER A 21 7.73 -13.33 -6.06
N MET A 22 7.01 -13.04 -7.15
CA MET A 22 7.50 -13.20 -8.53
C MET A 22 8.62 -12.22 -8.88
N VAL A 23 8.61 -11.01 -8.32
CA VAL A 23 9.62 -9.98 -8.59
C VAL A 23 10.87 -10.16 -7.72
N LEU A 24 10.70 -10.42 -6.42
CA LEU A 24 11.81 -10.56 -5.47
C LEU A 24 12.64 -11.82 -5.74
N ARG A 25 11.97 -12.95 -6.03
CA ARG A 25 12.58 -14.28 -6.25
C ARG A 25 13.72 -14.62 -5.27
N PRO A 26 13.49 -14.56 -3.94
CA PRO A 26 14.56 -14.80 -2.98
C PRO A 26 15.00 -16.27 -3.04
N LYS A 27 16.30 -16.51 -3.26
CA LYS A 27 16.84 -17.86 -3.45
C LYS A 27 16.89 -18.69 -2.15
N ALA A 28 17.01 -18.05 -1.00
CA ALA A 28 17.28 -18.70 0.29
C ALA A 28 16.10 -18.67 1.28
N VAL A 29 14.92 -18.21 0.84
CA VAL A 29 13.74 -18.07 1.72
C VAL A 29 12.69 -19.10 1.33
N GLY A 30 12.32 -19.97 2.27
CA GLY A 30 11.24 -20.92 2.08
C GLY A 30 9.90 -20.22 1.80
N ARG A 31 9.02 -20.85 1.01
CA ARG A 31 7.75 -20.24 0.55
C ARG A 31 6.87 -19.73 1.70
N ALA A 32 6.71 -20.50 2.77
CA ALA A 32 5.92 -20.09 3.93
C ALA A 32 6.49 -18.83 4.60
N ARG A 33 7.82 -18.77 4.79
CA ARG A 33 8.50 -17.60 5.34
C ARG A 33 8.36 -16.38 4.43
N LEU A 34 8.45 -16.56 3.11
CA LEU A 34 8.23 -15.48 2.14
C LEU A 34 6.83 -14.89 2.28
N VAL A 35 5.79 -15.74 2.26
CA VAL A 35 4.39 -15.31 2.41
C VAL A 35 4.18 -14.56 3.73
N LEU A 36 4.70 -15.09 4.84
CA LEU A 36 4.59 -14.44 6.15
C LEU A 36 5.28 -13.08 6.20
N LEU A 37 6.47 -12.95 5.61
CA LEU A 37 7.19 -11.67 5.58
C LEU A 37 6.46 -10.63 4.72
N LEU A 38 5.89 -11.04 3.58
CA LEU A 38 5.12 -10.14 2.72
C LEU A 38 3.80 -9.73 3.39
N ALA A 39 3.10 -10.68 4.02
CA ALA A 39 1.90 -10.39 4.80
C ALA A 39 2.19 -9.45 5.98
N PHE A 40 3.33 -9.64 6.65
CA PHE A 40 3.78 -8.75 7.71
C PHE A 40 4.06 -7.33 7.20
N ALA A 41 4.74 -7.18 6.07
CA ALA A 41 5.00 -5.87 5.47
C ALA A 41 3.70 -5.11 5.22
N ASN A 42 2.74 -5.79 4.57
CA ASN A 42 1.39 -5.27 4.34
C ASN A 42 0.64 -4.95 5.64
N LEU A 43 0.74 -5.80 6.66
CA LEU A 43 0.10 -5.55 7.96
C LEU A 43 0.71 -4.35 8.68
N ALA A 44 1.99 -4.07 8.46
CA ALA A 44 2.66 -2.91 9.06
C ALA A 44 2.28 -1.59 8.36
N THR A 45 2.00 -1.61 7.06
CA THR A 45 1.67 -0.42 6.26
C THR A 45 0.17 -0.13 6.20
N HIS A 46 -0.66 -1.14 5.99
CA HIS A 46 -2.08 -0.96 5.67
C HIS A 46 -2.91 -0.31 6.79
N PRO A 47 -2.75 -0.67 8.10
CA PRO A 47 -3.41 0.05 9.18
C PRO A 47 -2.98 1.52 9.29
N VAL A 48 -1.71 1.81 8.98
CA VAL A 48 -1.21 3.19 8.99
C VAL A 48 -1.89 4.00 7.91
N VAL A 49 -2.00 3.45 6.69
CA VAL A 49 -2.71 4.09 5.57
C VAL A 49 -4.20 4.29 5.86
N TRP A 50 -4.88 3.29 6.44
CA TRP A 50 -6.34 3.36 6.64
C TRP A 50 -6.80 4.09 7.89
N PHE A 51 -6.01 4.06 8.97
CA PHE A 51 -6.43 4.59 10.27
C PHE A 51 -5.57 5.77 10.73
N VAL A 52 -4.28 5.81 10.41
CA VAL A 52 -3.40 6.89 10.86
C VAL A 52 -3.43 8.06 9.89
N PHE A 53 -3.22 7.82 8.59
CA PHE A 53 -3.19 8.88 7.57
C PHE A 53 -4.46 9.76 7.56
N PRO A 54 -5.69 9.22 7.65
CA PRO A 54 -6.89 10.05 7.71
C PRO A 54 -7.01 10.91 8.97
N MET A 55 -6.28 10.57 10.04
CA MET A 55 -6.23 11.36 11.27
C MET A 55 -5.12 12.41 11.24
N LEU A 56 -4.16 12.30 10.32
CA LEU A 56 -3.12 13.32 10.16
C LEU A 56 -3.77 14.59 9.60
N PRO A 57 -3.47 15.77 10.18
CA PRO A 57 -4.01 17.06 9.70
C PRO A 57 -3.27 17.54 8.43
N VAL A 58 -2.94 16.63 7.52
CA VAL A 58 -2.26 16.91 6.24
C VAL A 58 -3.11 17.88 5.42
N ASP A 59 -4.42 17.72 5.46
CA ASP A 59 -5.38 18.63 4.84
C ASP A 59 -5.26 20.05 5.40
N ARG A 60 -5.16 20.20 6.72
CA ARG A 60 -5.00 21.49 7.39
C ARG A 60 -3.65 22.13 7.07
N TYR A 61 -2.57 21.35 7.05
CA TYR A 61 -1.24 21.85 6.70
C TYR A 61 -1.16 22.29 5.24
N LEU A 62 -1.73 21.51 4.31
CA LEU A 62 -1.77 21.86 2.89
C LEU A 62 -2.70 23.04 2.61
N ALA A 63 -3.85 23.13 3.30
CA ALA A 63 -4.75 24.27 3.21
C ALA A 63 -4.09 25.55 3.75
N ALA A 64 -3.36 25.46 4.86
CA ALA A 64 -2.61 26.59 5.41
C ALA A 64 -1.43 27.01 4.51
N ALA A 65 -0.78 26.05 3.86
CA ALA A 65 0.32 26.32 2.92
C ALA A 65 -0.17 26.92 1.59
N SER A 66 -1.44 26.73 1.22
CA SER A 66 -1.99 27.28 -0.01
C SER A 66 -3.49 27.56 0.10
N SER A 67 -3.83 28.81 0.45
CA SER A 67 -5.21 29.29 0.52
C SER A 67 -5.93 29.31 -0.85
N ALA A 68 -5.22 29.05 -1.94
CA ALA A 68 -5.73 29.08 -3.30
C ALA A 68 -6.09 27.69 -3.85
N LEU A 69 -5.71 26.60 -3.18
CA LEU A 69 -5.98 25.25 -3.69
C LEU A 69 -7.40 24.76 -3.35
N PRO A 70 -8.13 24.18 -4.32
CA PRO A 70 -9.41 23.54 -4.04
C PRO A 70 -9.25 22.38 -3.04
N PHE A 71 -10.22 22.21 -2.15
CA PHE A 71 -10.22 21.13 -1.14
C PHE A 71 -10.05 19.73 -1.75
N ALA A 72 -10.59 19.50 -2.95
CA ALA A 72 -10.41 18.24 -3.68
C ALA A 72 -8.94 17.94 -4.00
N VAL A 73 -8.16 18.95 -4.38
CA VAL A 73 -6.72 18.82 -4.67
C VAL A 73 -5.96 18.44 -3.40
N ILE A 74 -6.31 19.05 -2.27
CA ILE A 74 -5.71 18.76 -0.97
C ILE A 74 -5.97 17.30 -0.56
N ARG A 75 -7.20 16.82 -0.70
CA ARG A 75 -7.54 15.41 -0.42
C ARG A 75 -6.81 14.44 -1.34
N TYR A 76 -6.70 14.78 -2.62
CA TYR A 76 -5.95 13.98 -3.58
C TYR A 76 -4.46 13.91 -3.22
N ALA A 77 -3.86 15.03 -2.81
CA ALA A 77 -2.47 15.06 -2.35
C ALA A 77 -2.26 14.19 -1.11
N ALA A 78 -3.15 14.27 -0.12
CA ALA A 78 -3.09 13.42 1.08
C ALA A 78 -3.16 11.92 0.73
N PHE A 79 -4.03 11.55 -0.22
CA PHE A 79 -4.11 10.19 -0.76
C PHE A 79 -2.81 9.76 -1.45
N VAL A 80 -2.25 10.59 -2.34
CA VAL A 80 -0.97 10.27 -3.00
C VAL A 80 0.16 10.10 -1.98
N LEU A 81 0.19 10.91 -0.92
CA LEU A 81 1.19 10.77 0.15
C LEU A 81 1.04 9.46 0.91
N SER A 82 -0.18 8.96 1.16
CA SER A 82 -0.37 7.67 1.82
C SER A 82 0.09 6.50 0.95
N GLU A 83 -0.18 6.55 -0.35
CA GLU A 83 0.28 5.53 -1.31
C GLU A 83 1.81 5.54 -1.44
N LEU A 84 2.43 6.73 -1.51
CA LEU A 84 3.89 6.88 -1.52
C LEU A 84 4.54 6.35 -0.25
N PHE A 85 3.90 6.55 0.91
CA PHE A 85 4.37 6.00 2.17
C PHE A 85 4.36 4.47 2.14
N ALA A 86 3.25 3.84 1.73
CA ALA A 86 3.15 2.38 1.65
C ALA A 86 4.24 1.81 0.72
N PHE A 87 4.34 2.37 -0.48
CA PHE A 87 5.38 2.01 -1.45
C PHE A 87 6.80 2.11 -0.86
N ALA A 88 7.14 3.23 -0.24
CA ALA A 88 8.48 3.47 0.29
C ALA A 88 8.79 2.56 1.49
N ALA A 89 7.83 2.40 2.41
CA ALA A 89 7.97 1.55 3.59
C ALA A 89 8.18 0.08 3.20
N GLU A 90 7.41 -0.43 2.24
CA GLU A 90 7.55 -1.80 1.76
C GLU A 90 8.85 -2.03 0.98
N ALA A 91 9.23 -1.08 0.11
CA ALA A 91 10.50 -1.17 -0.61
C ALA A 91 11.68 -1.19 0.37
N LEU A 92 11.65 -0.36 1.41
CA LEU A 92 12.65 -0.36 2.46
C LEU A 92 12.67 -1.69 3.21
N PHE A 93 11.50 -2.20 3.62
CA PHE A 93 11.39 -3.49 4.29
C PHE A 93 11.97 -4.62 3.42
N PHE A 94 11.64 -4.68 2.14
CA PHE A 94 12.17 -5.70 1.22
C PHE A 94 13.68 -5.62 1.06
N ALA A 95 14.23 -4.41 0.94
CA ALA A 95 15.67 -4.19 0.82
C ALA A 95 16.44 -4.63 2.07
N LEU A 96 15.84 -4.48 3.26
CA LEU A 96 16.46 -4.85 4.53
C LEU A 96 16.30 -6.34 4.86
N VAL A 97 15.15 -6.94 4.56
CA VAL A 97 14.80 -8.29 5.01
C VAL A 97 15.25 -9.38 4.03
N PHE A 98 15.16 -9.13 2.72
CA PHE A 98 15.51 -10.13 1.72
C PHE A 98 16.98 -9.99 1.29
N GLN A 99 17.87 -10.67 2.03
CA GLN A 99 19.31 -10.69 1.74
C GLN A 99 19.61 -10.98 0.26
N GLY A 100 20.51 -10.19 -0.33
CA GLY A 100 20.89 -10.30 -1.74
C GLY A 100 19.90 -9.67 -2.73
N THR A 101 18.81 -9.06 -2.26
CA THR A 101 17.91 -8.25 -3.09
C THR A 101 18.53 -6.88 -3.33
N SER A 102 18.66 -6.47 -4.59
CA SER A 102 19.10 -5.11 -4.90
C SER A 102 17.98 -4.11 -4.62
N VAL A 103 18.35 -2.86 -4.26
CA VAL A 103 17.38 -1.78 -4.03
C VAL A 103 16.44 -1.59 -5.23
N ARG A 104 16.95 -1.71 -6.46
CA ARG A 104 16.13 -1.64 -7.69
C ARG A 104 15.04 -2.71 -7.72
N ARG A 105 15.36 -3.94 -7.29
CA ARG A 105 14.39 -5.04 -7.26
C ARG A 105 13.38 -4.87 -6.14
N ALA A 106 13.81 -4.36 -4.99
CA ALA A 106 12.91 -4.03 -3.88
C ALA A 106 11.90 -2.94 -4.27
N LEU A 107 12.38 -1.85 -4.91
CA LEU A 107 11.52 -0.80 -5.46
C LEU A 107 10.58 -1.34 -6.53
N ALA A 108 11.08 -2.15 -7.47
CA ALA A 108 10.24 -2.75 -8.51
C ALA A 108 9.15 -3.67 -7.93
N ALA A 109 9.47 -4.47 -6.91
CA ALA A 109 8.51 -5.35 -6.25
C ALA A 109 7.42 -4.55 -5.54
N SER A 110 7.81 -3.56 -4.74
CA SER A 110 6.87 -2.68 -4.04
C SER A 110 6.00 -1.90 -5.01
N PHE A 111 6.58 -1.27 -6.04
CA PHE A 111 5.84 -0.54 -7.06
C PHE A 111 4.84 -1.43 -7.79
N ALA A 112 5.26 -2.60 -8.27
CA ALA A 112 4.39 -3.50 -9.01
C ALA A 112 3.23 -4.01 -8.15
N ALA A 113 3.50 -4.34 -6.88
CA ALA A 113 2.47 -4.77 -5.92
C ALA A 113 1.46 -3.65 -5.67
N ASN A 114 1.92 -2.50 -5.15
CA ASN A 114 1.08 -1.36 -4.77
C ASN A 114 0.32 -0.78 -5.97
N ALA A 115 0.96 -0.61 -7.13
CA ALA A 115 0.28 -0.07 -8.31
C ALA A 115 -0.82 -1.00 -8.82
N THR A 116 -0.61 -2.32 -8.74
CA THR A 116 -1.61 -3.31 -9.17
C THR A 116 -2.77 -3.39 -8.18
N SER A 117 -2.48 -3.45 -6.87
CA SER A 117 -3.51 -3.49 -5.83
C SER A 117 -4.34 -2.21 -5.83
N LEU A 118 -3.71 -1.04 -5.94
CA LEU A 118 -4.37 0.25 -6.09
C LEU A 118 -5.24 0.30 -7.35
N GLY A 119 -4.69 -0.11 -8.50
CA GLY A 119 -5.42 -0.11 -9.77
C GLY A 119 -6.68 -0.99 -9.71
N ILE A 120 -6.56 -2.19 -9.15
CA ILE A 120 -7.71 -3.09 -8.92
C ILE A 120 -8.67 -2.47 -7.92
N GLY A 121 -8.20 -1.90 -6.82
CA GLY A 121 -9.01 -1.22 -5.82
C GLY A 121 -9.84 -0.08 -6.41
N LEU A 122 -9.25 0.74 -7.27
CA LEU A 122 -9.94 1.83 -7.98
C LEU A 122 -11.00 1.32 -8.95
N LEU A 123 -10.71 0.22 -9.67
CA LEU A 123 -11.68 -0.43 -10.56
C LEU A 123 -12.86 -0.99 -9.76
N LEU A 124 -12.59 -1.69 -8.65
CA LEU A 124 -13.63 -2.21 -7.77
C LEU A 124 -14.45 -1.09 -7.13
N TYR A 125 -13.82 0.01 -6.71
CA TYR A 125 -14.54 1.17 -6.20
C TYR A 125 -15.48 1.76 -7.27
N ARG A 126 -15.05 1.80 -8.53
CA ARG A 126 -15.88 2.34 -9.62
C ARG A 126 -17.08 1.46 -9.98
N TYR A 127 -16.93 0.12 -9.95
CA TYR A 127 -17.95 -0.80 -10.45
C TYR A 127 -18.69 -1.60 -9.36
N LEU A 128 -18.11 -1.70 -8.15
CA LEU A 128 -18.55 -2.59 -7.07
C LEU A 128 -18.47 -1.88 -5.69
N SER A 129 -18.69 -0.57 -5.64
CA SER A 129 -18.65 0.23 -4.40
C SER A 129 -19.56 -0.31 -3.30
N SER A 130 -20.73 -0.87 -3.66
CA SER A 130 -21.67 -1.46 -2.72
C SER A 130 -21.09 -2.67 -1.98
N TRP A 131 -20.26 -3.50 -2.62
CA TRP A 131 -19.64 -4.67 -1.98
C TRP A 131 -18.61 -4.25 -0.92
N LEU A 132 -17.80 -3.23 -1.22
CA LEU A 132 -16.82 -2.68 -0.29
C LEU A 132 -17.45 -2.05 0.95
N MET A 133 -18.68 -1.54 0.83
CA MET A 133 -19.38 -0.85 1.93
C MET A 133 -20.30 -1.75 2.76
N SER A 134 -20.64 -2.94 2.26
CA SER A 134 -21.37 -3.99 3.01
C SER A 134 -20.49 -4.75 4.00
#